data_AF-C8PID5-F1
#
_entry.id   AF-C8PID5-F1
#
_cell.length_a   1.000
_cell.length_b   1.000
_cell.length_c   1.000
_cell.angle_alpha   90.00
_cell.angle_beta   90.00
_cell.angle_gamma   90.00
#
_symmetry.space_group_name_H-M   'P 1'
#
loop_
_entity.id
_entity.type
_entity.pdbx_description
1 polymer ?
#
loop_
_entity_poly.entity_id
_entity_poly.type
_entity_poly.pdbx_seq_one_letter_code
_entity_poly.pdbx_strand_id
1 'polypeptide(L)' 'MKLFFPTQKFKKKLADGSIIFSIDFTQDMEILPFIKKWLPDIEILEPKDLRETFKEQLKAALDILSE' A
#
# COMPACT_ATOMS: atom_id res chain seq x y z
N MET A 1 -6.61 -17.57 5.29
CA MET A 1 -5.89 -16.29 5.25
C MET A 1 -6.52 -15.39 6.30
N LYS A 2 -5.75 -14.83 7.24
CA LYS A 2 -6.29 -13.89 8.23
C LYS A 2 -6.70 -12.61 7.49
N LEU A 3 -7.93 -12.15 7.69
CA LEU A 3 -8.39 -10.87 7.14
C LEU A 3 -7.85 -9.75 8.03
N PHE A 4 -7.21 -8.76 7.41
CA PHE A 4 -6.75 -7.55 8.11
C PHE A 4 -7.80 -6.46 8.05
N PHE A 5 -8.61 -6.44 6.99
CA PHE A 5 -9.71 -5.50 6.80
C PHE A 5 -11.03 -6.25 6.59
N PRO A 6 -12.15 -5.75 7.14
CA PRO A 6 -13.47 -6.36 6.92
C PRO A 6 -13.87 -6.43 5.44
N THR A 7 -13.44 -5.44 4.65
CA THR A 7 -13.76 -5.29 3.22
C THR A 7 -12.73 -5.95 2.30
N GLN A 8 -11.77 -6.69 2.86
CA GLN A 8 -10.68 -7.30 2.11
C GLN A 8 -11.17 -8.39 1.16
N LYS A 9 -10.90 -8.20 -0.14
CA LYS A 9 -11.23 -9.12 -1.22
C LYS A 9 -9.94 -9.61 -1.86
N PHE A 10 -9.66 -10.90 -1.73
CA PHE A 10 -8.56 -11.54 -2.45
C PHE A 10 -8.79 -11.46 -3.96
N LYS A 11 -7.77 -11.07 -4.74
CA LYS A 11 -7.84 -10.99 -6.20
C LYS A 11 -7.13 -12.15 -6.85
N LYS A 12 -5.83 -12.31 -6.57
CA LYS A 12 -5.02 -13.40 -7.13
C LYS A 12 -3.73 -13.60 -6.35
N LYS A 13 -3.18 -14.81 -6.47
CA LYS A 13 -1.81 -15.12 -6.10
C LYS A 13 -0.96 -15.11 -7.37
N LEU A 14 0.18 -14.44 -7.33
CA LEU A 14 1.16 -14.37 -8.40
C LEU A 14 2.11 -15.56 -8.35
N ALA A 15 2.84 -15.80 -9.45
CA ALA A 15 3.73 -16.95 -9.60
C ALA A 15 4.92 -16.92 -8.63
N ASP A 16 5.36 -15.72 -8.25
CA ASP A 16 6.39 -15.46 -7.24
C ASP A 16 5.91 -15.70 -5.79
N GLY A 17 4.63 -16.00 -5.59
CA GLY A 17 4.02 -16.19 -4.28
C GLY A 17 3.34 -14.95 -3.70
N SER A 18 3.51 -13.79 -4.32
CA SER A 18 2.90 -12.51 -3.93
C SER A 18 1.38 -12.56 -4.06
N ILE A 19 0.66 -11.74 -3.28
CA ILE A 19 -0.80 -11.72 -3.26
C ILE A 19 -1.32 -10.33 -3.58
N ILE A 20 -2.26 -10.26 -4.52
CA ILE A 20 -3.04 -9.05 -4.77
C ILE A 20 -4.38 -9.20 -4.05
N PHE A 21 -4.74 -8.18 -3.28
CA PHE A 21 -6.07 -8.02 -2.69
C PHE A 21 -6.53 -6.57 -2.84
N SER A 22 -7.83 -6.34 -2.74
CA SER A 22 -8.41 -5.00 -2.66
C SER A 22 -9.16 -4.83 -1.35
N ILE A 23 -9.33 -3.58 -0.93
CA ILE A 23 -10.15 -3.19 0.22
C ILE A 23 -10.99 -1.99 -0.18
N ASP A 24 -12.11 -1.81 0.51
CA ASP A 24 -12.92 -0.61 0.39
C ASP A 24 -12.57 0.29 1.60
N PHE A 25 -12.23 1.55 1.34
CA PHE A 25 -11.85 2.56 2.34
C PHE A 25 -12.42 3.94 1.94
N THR A 26 -12.56 4.85 2.89
CA THR A 26 -13.19 6.16 2.65
C THR A 26 -12.18 7.27 2.43
N GLN A 27 -11.09 7.27 3.19
CA GLN A 27 -10.09 8.32 3.18
C GLN A 27 -8.69 7.72 3.12
N ASP A 28 -7.81 8.30 2.30
CA ASP A 28 -6.44 7.81 2.12
C ASP A 28 -5.66 7.75 3.45
N MET A 29 -5.91 8.70 4.35
CA MET A 29 -5.24 8.77 5.66
C MET A 29 -5.51 7.53 6.55
N GLU A 30 -6.58 6.79 6.31
CA GLU A 30 -6.90 5.58 7.07
C GLU A 30 -6.00 4.40 6.66
N ILE A 31 -5.63 4.33 5.38
CA ILE A 31 -4.89 3.19 4.82
C ILE A 31 -3.37 3.43 4.77
N LEU A 32 -2.94 4.67 4.61
CA LEU A 32 -1.52 5.02 4.49
C LEU A 32 -0.64 4.55 5.67
N PRO A 33 -1.05 4.68 6.95
CA PRO A 33 -0.25 4.18 8.07
C PRO A 33 -0.03 2.66 8.03
N PHE A 34 -1.04 1.91 7.58
CA PHE A 34 -0.93 0.47 7.42
C PHE A 34 0.10 0.16 6.33
N ILE A 35 -0.02 0.78 5.15
CA ILE A 35 0.92 0.56 4.04
C ILE A 35 2.36 0.89 4.48
N LYS A 36 2.58 2.03 5.14
CA LYS A 36 3.89 2.45 5.64
C LYS A 36 4.51 1.44 6.61
N LYS A 37 3.70 0.84 7.50
CA LYS A 37 4.17 -0.16 8.48
C LYS A 37 4.69 -1.46 7.84
N TRP A 38 4.20 -1.78 6.65
CA TRP A 38 4.55 -3.01 5.93
C TRP A 38 5.55 -2.77 4.79
N LEU A 39 6.10 -1.57 4.66
CA LEU A 39 7.16 -1.33 3.68
C LEU A 39 8.43 -2.10 4.06
N PRO A 40 9.15 -2.66 3.07
CA PRO A 40 8.92 -2.55 1.62
C PRO A 40 8.03 -3.65 1.01
N ASP A 41 7.46 -4.53 1.85
CA ASP A 41 6.77 -5.76 1.42
C ASP A 41 5.34 -5.54 0.89
N ILE A 42 4.82 -4.31 0.95
CA ILE A 42 3.52 -3.92 0.40
C ILE A 42 3.65 -2.74 -0.55
N GLU A 43 2.89 -2.76 -1.64
CA GLU A 43 2.78 -1.64 -2.56
C GLU A 43 1.34 -1.32 -2.93
N ILE A 44 1.09 -0.07 -3.31
CA ILE A 44 -0.20 0.39 -3.82
C ILE A 44 -0.20 0.18 -5.33
N LEU A 45 -1.13 -0.62 -5.84
CA LEU A 45 -1.31 -0.79 -7.29
C LEU A 45 -2.27 0.26 -7.85
N GLU A 46 -3.40 0.48 -7.16
CA GLU A 46 -4.48 1.40 -7.52
C GLU A 46 -5.12 2.00 -6.25
N PRO A 47 -5.75 3.19 -6.34
CA PRO A 47 -5.81 4.08 -7.50
C PRO A 47 -4.45 4.75 -7.80
N LYS A 48 -4.26 5.17 -9.07
CA LYS A 48 -3.00 5.73 -9.55
C LYS A 48 -2.57 6.97 -8.76
N ASP A 49 -3.50 7.87 -8.50
CA ASP A 49 -3.23 9.14 -7.82
C ASP A 49 -2.70 8.90 -6.40
N LEU A 50 -3.34 8.02 -5.63
CA LEU A 50 -2.88 7.63 -4.29
C LEU A 50 -1.47 7.03 -4.32
N ARG A 51 -1.18 6.17 -5.29
CA ARG A 51 0.14 5.57 -5.47
C ARG A 51 1.20 6.63 -5.76
N GLU A 52 0.88 7.61 -6.61
CA GLU A 52 1.81 8.69 -6.98
C GLU A 52 2.09 9.61 -5.80
N THR A 53 1.04 10.09 -5.11
CA THR A 53 1.18 10.88 -3.88
C THR A 53 2.01 10.15 -2.82
N PHE A 54 1.81 8.83 -2.67
CA PHE A 54 2.59 8.04 -1.73
C PHE A 54 4.08 7.96 -2.11
N LYS A 55 4.38 7.76 -3.40
CA LYS A 55 5.77 7.74 -3.88
C LYS A 55 6.48 9.07 -3.70
N GLU A 56 5.78 10.19 -3.89
CA GLU A 56 6.32 11.53 -3.63
C GLU A 56 6.67 11.72 -2.15
N GLN A 57 5.80 11.26 -1.23
CA GLN A 57 6.09 11.28 0.21
C GLN A 57 7.32 10.44 0.57
N LEU A 58 7.46 9.25 -0.01
CA LEU A 58 8.63 8.40 0.22
C LEU A 58 9.91 9.01 -0.33
N LYS A 59 9.85 9.64 -1.51
CA LYS A 59 10.98 10.35 -2.09
C LYS A 59 11.42 11.51 -1.19
N ALA A 60 10.48 12.35 -0.75
CA ALA A 60 10.78 13.43 0.18
C ALA A 60 11.41 12.93 1.49
N ALA A 61 10.92 11.79 2.03
CA ALA A 61 11.50 11.17 3.22
C ALA A 61 12.93 10.66 2.99
N LEU A 62 13.23 10.11 1.81
CA LEU A 62 14.58 9.66 1.43
C LEU A 62 15.52 10.84 1.21
N ASP A 63 15.04 11.92 0.61
CA ASP A 63 15.83 13.14 0.39
C ASP A 63 16.30 13.72 1.73
N ILE A 64 15.44 13.73 2.77
CA ILE A 64 15.81 14.14 4.15
C ILE A 64 16.94 13.29 4.75
N LEU A 65 16.99 11.99 4.44
CA LEU A 65 18.01 11.09 4.95
C LEU A 65 19.32 11.11 4.13
N SER A 66 19.28 11.75 2.96
CA SER A 66 20.41 11.83 2.03
C SER A 66 21.28 13.06 2.26
N GLU A 67 20.88 13.95 3.18
CA GLU A 67 21.65 15.08 3.72
C GLU A 67 22.40 14.67 5.01
#